data_AF-A0A5E4LUI8-F1
#
_entry.id   AF-A0A5E4LUI8-F1
#
_cell.length_a   1.000
_cell.length_b   1.000
_cell.length_c   1.000
_cell.angle_alpha   90.00
_cell.angle_beta   90.00
_cell.angle_gamma   90.00
#
_symmetry.space_group_name_H-M   'P 1'
#
loop_
_entity.id
_entity.type
_entity.pdbx_description
1 polymer ?
#
loop_
_entity_poly.entity_id
_entity_poly.type
_entity_poly.pdbx_seq_one_letter_code
_entity_poly.pdbx_strand_id
1 'polypeptide(L)'
;MRLYEIQQDERSEQLFATNLPLIEQNCMEAIWALQDGRTIYKGMNLSGNFYKSNPKLHIRKSQNTSNYYTLLLSNLPNWKNFPPRSQSLICSTSYRKAQTYGNVFIVLPFDGAKIGVCPDSDIFFTKNYDYYSNLDIVDLNNFWASLDFNDFDYLWFLRQFENNYMEIIGILLNGQSVLGNSYAASELGEQMKGAPHHTKEDKLKFLMNLYDPEKNGFILSSVDKLPIGENNEVWTDSESYLLRKSSTLCSQLAEKYGIKL
;
A
#
# COMPACT_ATOMS: atom_id res chain seq x y z
N MET A 1 9.93 -14.00 6.90
CA MET A 1 9.68 -12.55 6.87
C MET A 1 9.29 -12.14 8.28
N ARG A 2 10.06 -11.27 8.95
CA ARG A 2 9.64 -10.71 10.25
C ARG A 2 8.67 -9.57 9.96
N LEU A 3 7.46 -9.66 10.50
CA LEU A 3 6.45 -8.62 10.43
C LEU A 3 6.59 -7.78 11.70
N TYR A 4 7.42 -6.74 11.61
CA TYR A 4 7.78 -5.92 12.77
C TYR A 4 6.58 -5.15 13.31
N GLU A 5 5.58 -4.89 12.47
CA GLU A 5 4.34 -4.23 12.82
C GLU A 5 3.34 -5.12 13.60
N ILE A 6 3.68 -6.40 13.83
CA ILE A 6 2.78 -7.37 14.45
C ILE A 6 3.35 -7.83 15.78
N GLN A 7 2.59 -7.58 16.84
CA GLN A 7 2.86 -8.11 18.15
C GLN A 7 1.92 -9.28 18.39
N GLN A 8 2.50 -10.44 18.72
CA GLN A 8 1.72 -11.53 19.28
C GLN A 8 1.28 -11.10 20.67
N ASP A 9 -0.03 -10.99 20.89
CA ASP A 9 -0.51 -10.89 22.25
C ASP A 9 -0.30 -12.26 22.89
N GLU A 10 0.59 -12.35 23.89
CA GLU A 10 0.88 -13.60 24.62
C GLU A 10 -0.37 -14.14 25.34
N ARG A 11 -1.46 -13.36 25.40
CA ARG A 11 -2.81 -13.81 25.81
C ARG A 11 -3.57 -14.58 24.73
N SER A 12 -2.96 -14.85 23.56
CA SER A 12 -3.61 -15.38 22.35
C SER A 12 -4.22 -16.79 22.45
N GLU A 13 -3.95 -17.55 23.51
CA GLU A 13 -4.67 -18.81 23.80
C GLU A 13 -5.83 -18.64 24.79
N GLN A 14 -5.95 -17.49 25.47
CA GLN A 14 -7.02 -17.25 26.45
C GLN A 14 -8.29 -16.68 25.80
N LEU A 15 -9.29 -17.57 25.75
CA LEU A 15 -10.74 -17.41 25.55
C LEU A 15 -11.28 -16.14 24.87
N PHE A 16 -12.19 -16.37 23.92
CA PHE A 16 -13.19 -15.44 23.38
C PHE A 16 -13.67 -14.34 24.34
N ALA A 17 -13.93 -14.70 25.61
CA ALA A 17 -14.39 -13.79 26.65
C ALA A 17 -13.45 -12.60 26.92
N THR A 18 -12.14 -12.76 26.71
CA THR A 18 -11.14 -11.72 26.98
C THR A 18 -10.92 -10.82 25.77
N ASN A 19 -10.93 -11.37 24.55
CA ASN A 19 -10.57 -10.63 23.33
C ASN A 19 -11.77 -9.97 22.66
N LEU A 20 -12.97 -10.56 22.74
CA LEU A 20 -14.16 -10.01 22.10
C LEU A 20 -14.50 -8.58 22.59
N PRO A 21 -14.51 -8.29 23.91
CA PRO A 21 -14.79 -6.93 24.37
C PRO A 21 -13.81 -5.90 23.82
N LEU A 22 -12.53 -6.26 23.64
CA LEU A 22 -11.52 -5.37 23.06
C LEU A 22 -11.74 -5.12 21.57
N ILE A 23 -12.15 -6.15 20.82
CA ILE A 23 -12.49 -6.01 19.40
C ILE A 23 -13.74 -5.12 19.27
N GLU A 24 -14.77 -5.36 20.08
CA GLU A 24 -16.02 -4.58 20.07
C GLU A 24 -15.84 -3.15 20.54
N GLN A 25 -14.86 -2.91 21.41
CA GLN A 25 -14.56 -1.55 21.84
C GLN A 25 -13.90 -0.73 20.74
N ASN A 26 -13.09 -1.35 19.88
CA ASN A 26 -12.19 -0.63 18.98
C ASN A 26 -12.53 -0.78 17.49
N CYS A 27 -13.32 -1.79 17.09
CA CYS A 27 -13.44 -2.20 15.68
C CYS A 27 -14.89 -2.44 15.24
N MET A 28 -15.87 -1.71 15.79
CA MET A 28 -17.28 -1.92 15.41
C MET A 28 -17.54 -1.59 13.95
N GLU A 29 -16.91 -0.54 13.41
CA GLU A 29 -17.04 -0.20 11.99
C GLU A 29 -16.54 -1.34 11.10
N ALA A 30 -15.42 -1.96 11.47
CA ALA A 30 -14.87 -3.11 10.75
C ALA A 30 -15.76 -4.36 10.88
N ILE A 31 -16.38 -4.59 12.05
CA ILE A 31 -17.34 -5.69 12.24
C ILE A 31 -18.56 -5.51 11.34
N TRP A 32 -19.14 -4.32 11.28
CA TRP A 32 -20.29 -4.04 10.40
C TRP A 32 -19.92 -4.12 8.93
N ALA A 33 -18.77 -3.58 8.53
CA ALA A 33 -18.26 -3.73 7.17
C ALA A 33 -18.12 -5.21 6.78
N LEU A 34 -17.55 -6.03 7.68
CA LEU A 34 -17.42 -7.47 7.51
C LEU A 34 -18.78 -8.18 7.39
N GLN A 35 -19.77 -7.79 8.19
CA GLN A 35 -21.15 -8.28 8.09
C GLN A 35 -21.77 -8.00 6.71
N ASP A 36 -21.46 -6.85 6.12
CA ASP A 36 -21.90 -6.47 4.77
C ASP A 36 -21.05 -7.10 3.64
N GLY A 37 -20.09 -7.97 3.97
CA GLY A 37 -19.22 -8.64 3.00
C GLY A 37 -17.99 -7.82 2.56
N ARG A 38 -17.70 -6.70 3.22
CA ARG A 38 -16.48 -5.92 3.00
C ARG A 38 -15.37 -6.43 3.91
N THR A 39 -14.58 -7.35 3.38
CA THR A 39 -13.53 -8.00 4.17
C THR A 39 -12.14 -7.55 3.72
N ILE A 40 -11.30 -7.21 4.70
CA ILE A 40 -9.87 -7.00 4.50
C ILE A 40 -9.15 -8.27 4.96
N TYR A 41 -8.34 -8.85 4.08
CA TYR A 41 -7.54 -10.03 4.34
C TYR A 41 -6.05 -9.70 4.37
N LYS A 42 -5.30 -10.43 5.20
CA LYS A 42 -3.84 -10.47 5.16
C LYS A 42 -3.36 -11.91 5.23
N GLY A 43 -2.51 -12.30 4.29
CA GLY A 43 -1.84 -13.59 4.30
C GLY A 43 -0.50 -13.53 4.98
N MET A 44 -0.24 -14.40 5.95
CA MET A 44 1.00 -14.43 6.71
C MET A 44 1.34 -15.84 7.20
N ASN A 45 2.62 -16.18 7.26
CA ASN A 45 3.09 -17.45 7.84
C ASN A 45 3.37 -17.30 9.34
N LEU A 46 2.32 -16.98 10.11
CA LEU A 46 2.34 -16.93 11.57
C LEU A 46 1.49 -18.07 12.14
N SER A 47 1.89 -18.62 13.30
CA SER A 47 1.29 -19.80 13.93
C SER A 47 0.08 -19.50 14.81
N GLY A 48 0.00 -18.31 15.39
CA GLY A 48 -1.06 -17.87 16.28
C GLY A 48 -2.36 -17.54 15.55
N ASN A 49 -3.42 -17.38 16.34
CA ASN A 49 -4.78 -17.18 15.84
C ASN A 49 -5.28 -15.74 16.00
N PHE A 50 -4.57 -14.92 16.79
CA PHE A 50 -4.95 -13.55 17.10
C PHE A 50 -3.69 -12.70 17.27
N TYR A 51 -3.69 -11.53 16.65
CA TYR A 51 -2.59 -10.56 16.75
C TYR A 51 -3.12 -9.13 16.84
N LYS A 52 -2.34 -8.25 17.46
CA LYS A 52 -2.49 -6.80 17.32
C LYS A 52 -1.39 -6.28 16.40
N SER A 53 -1.77 -5.44 15.44
CA SER A 53 -0.83 -4.71 14.60
C SER A 53 -0.84 -3.22 14.93
N ASN A 54 0.34 -2.63 14.96
CA ASN A 54 0.54 -1.18 14.99
C ASN A 54 1.59 -0.79 13.95
N PRO A 55 1.15 -0.40 12.74
CA PRO A 55 2.04 -0.03 11.63
C PRO A 55 2.96 1.17 11.91
N LYS A 56 2.63 2.02 12.89
CA LYS A 56 3.38 3.24 13.20
C LYS A 56 4.65 2.98 13.98
N LEU A 57 4.82 1.79 14.55
CA LEU A 57 6.00 1.43 15.34
C LEU A 57 7.27 1.25 14.49
N HIS A 58 7.12 1.00 13.19
CA HIS A 58 8.24 0.73 12.30
C HIS A 58 8.04 1.35 10.92
N ILE A 59 9.14 1.74 10.29
CA ILE A 59 9.14 2.14 8.87
C ILE A 59 9.27 0.87 8.02
N ARG A 60 8.19 0.51 7.35
CA ARG A 60 8.14 -0.55 6.34
C ARG A 60 9.05 -0.18 5.17
N LYS A 61 9.78 -1.19 4.70
CA LYS A 61 10.51 -1.18 3.43
C LYS A 61 9.96 -2.25 2.51
N SER A 62 10.06 -2.01 1.21
CA SER A 62 9.69 -2.99 0.20
C SER A 62 10.59 -4.22 0.33
N GLN A 63 9.98 -5.39 0.25
CA GLN A 63 10.71 -6.65 0.34
C GLN A 63 10.88 -7.21 -1.08
N ASN A 64 12.11 -7.56 -1.44
CA ASN A 64 12.50 -8.11 -2.74
C ASN A 64 12.49 -7.12 -3.93
N THR A 65 12.37 -5.81 -3.69
CA THR A 65 12.50 -4.78 -4.74
C THR A 65 12.95 -3.45 -4.12
N SER A 66 13.34 -2.49 -4.95
CA SER A 66 13.67 -1.13 -4.52
C SER A 66 12.46 -0.42 -3.91
N ASN A 67 12.71 0.57 -3.05
CA ASN A 67 11.69 1.14 -2.19
C ASN A 67 11.08 2.48 -2.69
N TYR A 68 11.41 2.93 -3.90
CA TYR A 68 11.05 4.27 -4.39
C TYR A 68 9.55 4.53 -4.39
N TYR A 69 8.74 3.58 -4.84
CA TYR A 69 7.29 3.76 -4.83
C TYR A 69 6.75 3.96 -3.40
N THR A 70 7.23 3.18 -2.43
CA THR A 70 6.82 3.35 -1.02
C THR A 70 7.31 4.69 -0.47
N LEU A 71 8.54 5.10 -0.81
CA LEU A 71 9.10 6.40 -0.42
C LEU A 71 8.26 7.56 -0.96
N LEU A 72 7.96 7.56 -2.26
CA LEU A 72 7.27 8.65 -2.95
C LEU A 72 5.80 8.75 -2.51
N LEU A 73 5.07 7.63 -2.50
CA LEU A 73 3.66 7.61 -2.06
C LEU A 73 3.49 8.02 -0.59
N SER A 74 4.51 7.87 0.25
CA SER A 74 4.42 8.24 1.68
C SER A 74 4.77 9.70 1.94
N ASN A 75 5.41 10.40 1.00
CA ASN A 75 6.00 11.72 1.26
C ASN A 75 5.59 12.81 0.27
N LEU A 76 5.04 12.45 -0.90
CA LEU A 76 4.59 13.44 -1.89
C LEU A 76 3.40 14.26 -1.34
N PRO A 77 3.38 15.60 -1.56
CA PRO A 77 2.35 16.46 -0.97
C PRO A 77 0.90 16.11 -1.36
N ASN A 78 0.67 15.60 -2.57
CA ASN A 78 -0.66 15.18 -3.03
C ASN A 78 -1.12 13.85 -2.39
N TRP A 79 -0.24 13.13 -1.70
CA TRP A 79 -0.59 11.92 -0.93
C TRP A 79 -0.89 12.18 0.55
N LYS A 80 -0.78 13.42 1.03
CA LYS A 80 -0.88 13.77 2.46
C LYS A 80 -2.16 13.28 3.18
N ASN A 81 -3.24 13.03 2.43
CA ASN A 81 -4.51 12.57 2.98
C ASN A 81 -4.60 11.04 3.11
N PHE A 82 -3.79 10.31 2.34
CA PHE A 82 -3.71 8.86 2.38
C PHE A 82 -2.89 8.39 3.59
N PRO A 83 -3.14 7.17 4.10
CA PRO A 83 -2.24 6.54 5.05
C PRO A 83 -0.83 6.42 4.44
N PRO A 84 0.24 6.87 5.13
CA PRO A 84 1.60 6.74 4.62
C PRO A 84 1.95 5.27 4.47
N ARG A 85 2.25 4.85 3.23
CA ARG A 85 2.47 3.44 2.90
C ARG A 85 3.67 2.83 3.66
N SER A 86 4.67 3.64 3.96
CA SER A 86 5.83 3.27 4.77
C SER A 86 5.49 2.98 6.24
N GLN A 87 4.29 3.34 6.70
CA GLN A 87 3.80 3.08 8.06
C GLN A 87 2.39 2.49 8.00
N SER A 88 2.17 1.55 7.07
CA SER A 88 0.87 0.93 6.87
C SER A 88 0.96 -0.60 6.82
N LEU A 89 -0.10 -1.23 7.30
CA LEU A 89 -0.35 -2.64 7.07
C LEU A 89 -0.85 -2.82 5.64
N ILE A 90 -0.11 -3.59 4.83
CA ILE A 90 -0.53 -3.93 3.46
C ILE A 90 -1.36 -5.21 3.48
N CYS A 91 -2.52 -5.15 2.85
CA CYS A 91 -3.59 -6.14 2.86
C CYS A 91 -4.21 -6.30 1.47
N SER A 92 -5.21 -7.18 1.34
CA SER A 92 -5.99 -7.35 0.11
C SER A 92 -7.47 -7.53 0.44
N THR A 93 -8.36 -7.10 -0.45
CA THR A 93 -9.79 -7.45 -0.39
C THR A 93 -10.08 -8.85 -0.94
N SER A 94 -9.08 -9.52 -1.52
CA SER A 94 -9.20 -10.86 -2.09
C SER A 94 -8.67 -11.94 -1.15
N TYR A 95 -9.57 -12.84 -0.73
CA TYR A 95 -9.20 -14.04 0.04
C TYR A 95 -8.15 -14.88 -0.70
N ARG A 96 -8.33 -15.09 -2.02
CA ARG A 96 -7.43 -15.91 -2.83
C ARG A 96 -6.02 -15.30 -2.91
N LYS A 97 -5.92 -13.98 -3.11
CA LYS A 97 -4.63 -13.28 -3.10
C LYS A 97 -3.98 -13.35 -1.73
N ALA A 98 -4.72 -13.14 -0.64
CA ALA A 98 -4.17 -13.29 0.70
C ALA A 98 -3.65 -14.71 0.95
N GLN A 99 -4.36 -15.75 0.51
CA GLN A 99 -3.96 -17.14 0.71
C GLN A 99 -2.59 -17.48 0.09
N THR A 100 -2.18 -16.81 -0.99
CA THR A 100 -0.86 -17.06 -1.60
C THR A 100 0.31 -16.65 -0.70
N TYR A 101 0.08 -15.85 0.34
CA TYR A 101 1.10 -15.41 1.30
C TYR A 101 1.13 -16.21 2.62
N GLY A 102 0.20 -17.16 2.81
CA GLY A 102 0.19 -18.05 3.99
C GLY A 102 -1.19 -18.21 4.63
N ASN A 103 -1.20 -18.31 5.97
CA ASN A 103 -2.44 -18.34 6.74
C ASN A 103 -3.20 -17.03 6.53
N VAL A 104 -4.51 -17.13 6.28
CA VAL A 104 -5.36 -15.97 6.05
C VAL A 104 -5.91 -15.44 7.36
N PHE A 105 -5.71 -14.15 7.59
CA PHE A 105 -6.26 -13.38 8.69
C PHE A 105 -7.29 -12.39 8.14
N ILE A 106 -8.40 -12.24 8.86
CA ILE A 106 -9.29 -11.09 8.73
C ILE A 106 -8.66 -9.95 9.51
N VAL A 107 -8.55 -8.80 8.86
CA VAL A 107 -8.02 -7.58 9.46
C VAL A 107 -9.19 -6.71 9.87
N LEU A 108 -9.23 -6.34 11.14
CA LEU A 108 -10.20 -5.43 11.75
C LEU A 108 -9.45 -4.15 12.17
N PRO A 109 -9.38 -3.12 11.31
CA PRO A 109 -8.82 -1.84 11.69
C PRO A 109 -9.63 -1.20 12.81
N PHE A 110 -8.98 -0.35 13.60
CA PHE A 110 -9.67 0.44 14.61
C PHE A 110 -10.61 1.46 13.94
N ASP A 111 -11.71 1.79 14.63
CA ASP A 111 -12.74 2.70 14.15
C ASP A 111 -12.15 4.06 13.72
N GLY A 112 -12.67 4.63 12.63
CA GLY A 112 -12.12 5.82 12.00
C GLY A 112 -10.90 5.57 11.11
N ALA A 113 -10.53 4.31 10.86
CA ALA A 113 -9.42 3.96 9.97
C ALA A 113 -9.61 4.53 8.55
N LYS A 114 -8.55 5.18 8.06
CA LYS A 114 -8.40 5.52 6.64
C LYS A 114 -7.81 4.33 5.90
N ILE A 115 -8.39 4.00 4.75
CA ILE A 115 -7.93 2.93 3.87
C ILE A 115 -7.51 3.51 2.54
N GLY A 116 -6.24 3.33 2.16
CA GLY A 116 -5.81 3.52 0.79
C GLY A 116 -6.21 2.30 -0.03
N VAL A 117 -6.85 2.52 -1.18
CA VAL A 117 -7.29 1.47 -2.10
C VAL A 117 -6.52 1.61 -3.40
N CYS A 118 -5.80 0.55 -3.76
CA CYS A 118 -5.11 0.42 -5.03
C CYS A 118 -6.12 0.13 -6.15
N PRO A 119 -6.00 0.73 -7.35
CA PRO A 119 -6.88 0.43 -8.49
C PRO A 119 -6.79 -1.03 -8.95
N ASP A 120 -5.70 -1.72 -8.62
CA ASP A 120 -5.45 -3.11 -8.97
C ASP A 120 -5.19 -3.97 -7.72
N SER A 121 -5.15 -5.28 -7.93
CA SER A 121 -4.83 -6.35 -6.99
C SER A 121 -3.42 -6.30 -6.42
N ASP A 122 -2.53 -5.58 -7.07
CA ASP A 122 -1.15 -5.37 -6.67
C ASP A 122 -0.72 -3.99 -7.15
N ILE A 123 -0.04 -3.22 -6.30
CA ILE A 123 0.38 -1.86 -6.61
C ILE A 123 1.33 -1.80 -7.82
N PHE A 124 2.05 -2.89 -8.08
CA PHE A 124 2.94 -3.00 -9.22
C PHE A 124 2.22 -2.99 -10.57
N PHE A 125 0.93 -3.37 -10.61
CA PHE A 125 0.13 -3.33 -11.83
C PHE A 125 -0.56 -1.98 -12.06
N THR A 126 -0.39 -1.02 -11.15
CA THR A 126 -0.96 0.31 -11.32
C THR A 126 -0.25 1.05 -12.44
N LYS A 127 -1.00 1.37 -13.48
CA LYS A 127 -0.55 2.19 -14.61
C LYS A 127 -0.63 3.67 -14.28
N ASN A 128 0.30 4.44 -14.83
CA ASN A 128 0.16 5.87 -14.94
C ASN A 128 -0.93 6.17 -15.98
N TYR A 129 -2.00 6.84 -15.57
CA TYR A 129 -3.20 7.06 -16.39
C TYR A 129 -3.09 8.25 -17.35
N ASP A 130 -1.89 8.61 -17.80
CA ASP A 130 -1.81 9.36 -19.05
C ASP A 130 -2.29 8.46 -20.19
N TYR A 131 -3.21 8.95 -21.03
CA TYR A 131 -4.09 8.17 -21.92
C TYR A 131 -3.37 7.26 -22.94
N TYR A 132 -2.04 7.38 -23.04
CA TYR A 132 -1.18 6.60 -23.94
C TYR A 132 -0.05 5.87 -23.23
N SER A 133 0.05 5.97 -21.90
CA SER A 133 1.18 5.45 -21.15
C SER A 133 1.03 3.97 -20.82
N ASN A 134 2.07 3.20 -21.17
CA ASN A 134 2.25 1.83 -20.69
C ASN A 134 3.13 1.79 -19.43
N LEU A 135 3.42 2.94 -18.83
CA LEU A 135 4.26 3.05 -17.63
C LEU A 135 3.48 2.54 -16.42
N ASP A 136 3.99 1.52 -15.77
CA ASP A 136 3.50 1.07 -14.47
C ASP A 136 4.46 1.42 -13.33
N ILE A 137 4.06 1.10 -12.10
CA ILE A 137 4.91 1.33 -10.92
C ILE A 137 6.20 0.49 -10.97
N VAL A 138 6.22 -0.68 -11.62
CA VAL A 138 7.43 -1.50 -11.79
C VAL A 138 8.45 -0.76 -12.65
N ASP A 139 8.02 -0.24 -13.79
CA ASP A 139 8.85 0.55 -14.69
C ASP A 139 9.46 1.73 -13.94
N LEU A 140 8.63 2.54 -13.28
CA LEU A 140 9.14 3.70 -12.53
C LEU A 140 10.13 3.31 -11.43
N ASN A 141 9.84 2.23 -10.69
CA ASN A 141 10.72 1.76 -9.61
C ASN A 141 12.06 1.24 -10.14
N ASN A 142 12.06 0.56 -11.28
CA ASN A 142 13.27 0.11 -11.98
C ASN A 142 14.06 1.30 -12.55
N PHE A 143 13.36 2.32 -13.06
CA PHE A 143 14.00 3.53 -13.56
C PHE A 143 14.76 4.25 -12.45
N TRP A 144 14.11 4.54 -11.32
CA TRP A 144 14.79 5.19 -10.21
C TRP A 144 15.95 4.34 -9.68
N ALA A 145 15.79 3.02 -9.63
CA ALA A 145 16.86 2.10 -9.24
C ALA A 145 18.07 2.18 -10.17
N SER A 146 17.85 2.38 -11.47
CA SER A 146 18.94 2.50 -12.44
C SER A 146 19.82 3.73 -12.25
N LEU A 147 19.27 4.78 -11.64
CA LEU A 147 20.00 6.01 -11.35
C LEU A 147 20.79 5.93 -10.04
N ASP A 148 20.67 4.82 -9.30
CA ASP A 148 21.26 4.63 -7.97
C ASP A 148 20.92 5.78 -7.00
N PHE A 149 19.67 6.26 -7.09
CA PHE A 149 19.15 7.24 -6.15
C PHE A 149 18.86 6.59 -4.80
N ASN A 150 18.64 7.41 -3.78
CA ASN A 150 18.30 6.87 -2.48
C ASN A 150 16.82 6.56 -2.38
N ASP A 151 16.51 5.32 -2.00
CA ASP A 151 15.15 4.83 -1.85
C ASP A 151 14.69 4.78 -0.37
N PHE A 152 15.44 5.42 0.55
CA PHE A 152 15.15 5.47 1.99
C PHE A 152 14.96 6.87 2.57
N ASP A 153 15.59 7.89 1.98
CA ASP A 153 15.53 9.28 2.42
C ASP A 153 14.91 10.14 1.32
N TYR A 154 13.70 10.61 1.57
CA TYR A 154 12.92 11.38 0.61
C TYR A 154 13.59 12.71 0.26
N LEU A 155 14.22 13.38 1.23
CA LEU A 155 14.88 14.66 0.97
C LEU A 155 16.15 14.48 0.16
N TRP A 156 16.88 13.38 0.39
CA TRP A 156 18.06 13.07 -0.40
C TRP A 156 17.69 12.61 -1.82
N PHE A 157 16.63 11.79 -1.97
CA PHE A 157 16.04 11.47 -3.28
C PHE A 157 15.68 12.75 -4.05
N LEU A 158 14.93 13.66 -3.44
CA LEU A 158 14.53 14.91 -4.10
C LEU A 158 15.73 15.75 -4.53
N ARG A 159 16.77 15.83 -3.70
CA ARG A 159 17.99 16.54 -4.02
C ARG A 159 18.71 15.92 -5.24
N GLN A 160 18.82 14.59 -5.27
CA GLN A 160 19.42 13.88 -6.40
C GLN A 160 18.60 14.09 -7.68
N PHE A 161 17.28 13.97 -7.60
CA PHE A 161 16.39 14.23 -8.72
C PHE A 161 16.50 15.66 -9.25
N GLU A 162 16.48 16.65 -8.35
CA GLU A 162 16.60 18.07 -8.71
C GLU A 162 17.92 18.38 -9.42
N ASN A 163 19.03 17.83 -8.90
CA ASN A 163 20.37 18.10 -9.40
C ASN A 163 20.64 17.41 -10.76
N ASN A 164 20.03 16.25 -11.00
CA ASN A 164 20.28 15.45 -12.20
C ASN A 164 19.15 15.54 -13.24
N TYR A 165 18.17 16.43 -13.07
CA TYR A 165 16.95 16.48 -13.90
C TYR A 165 17.22 16.52 -15.43
N MET A 166 18.17 17.35 -15.88
CA MET A 166 18.48 17.45 -17.31
C MET A 166 19.25 16.24 -17.85
N GLU A 167 20.10 15.64 -17.02
CA GLU A 167 20.82 14.41 -17.36
C GLU A 167 19.83 13.24 -17.51
N ILE A 168 18.86 13.16 -16.60
CA ILE A 168 17.75 12.19 -16.66
C ILE A 168 17.01 12.29 -17.99
N ILE A 169 16.63 13.49 -18.42
CA ILE A 169 15.98 13.69 -19.73
C ILE A 169 16.87 13.15 -20.85
N GLY A 170 18.17 13.45 -20.82
CA GLY A 170 19.13 12.93 -21.79
C GLY A 170 19.18 11.40 -21.83
N ILE A 171 19.25 10.74 -20.66
CA ILE A 171 19.27 9.28 -20.55
C ILE A 171 18.00 8.67 -21.16
N LEU A 172 16.83 9.22 -20.81
CA LEU A 172 15.53 8.71 -21.26
C LEU A 172 15.34 8.86 -22.77
N LEU A 173 15.75 10.00 -23.36
CA LEU A 173 15.58 10.28 -24.78
C LEU A 173 16.61 9.61 -25.69
N ASN A 174 17.81 9.32 -25.18
CA ASN A 174 18.87 8.68 -25.97
C ASN A 174 18.72 7.15 -26.03
N GLY A 175 17.67 6.58 -25.45
CA GLY A 175 17.37 5.15 -25.57
C GLY A 175 18.41 4.23 -24.92
N GLN A 176 19.25 4.76 -24.01
CA GLN A 176 20.10 3.94 -23.14
C GLN A 176 19.20 3.27 -22.09
N SER A 177 18.31 2.38 -22.54
CA SER A 177 17.14 1.98 -21.75
C SER A 177 17.55 1.04 -20.62
N VAL A 178 17.64 1.58 -19.41
CA VAL A 178 17.75 0.77 -18.18
C VAL A 178 16.39 0.18 -17.75
N LEU A 179 15.32 0.61 -18.41
CA LEU A 179 13.94 0.20 -18.16
C LEU A 179 13.54 -1.15 -18.76
N GLY A 180 14.38 -1.81 -19.57
CA GLY A 180 14.03 -3.04 -20.30
C GLY A 180 12.97 -2.87 -21.40
N ASN A 181 12.14 -1.82 -21.31
CA ASN A 181 11.17 -1.37 -22.30
C ASN A 181 11.56 0.02 -22.81
N SER A 182 12.12 0.09 -24.02
CA SER A 182 12.59 1.34 -24.62
C SER A 182 11.47 2.35 -24.88
N TYR A 183 10.22 1.89 -25.05
CA TYR A 183 9.06 2.75 -25.26
C TYR A 183 8.70 3.53 -23.99
N ALA A 184 8.60 2.82 -22.85
CA ALA A 184 8.34 3.41 -21.54
C ALA A 184 9.39 4.48 -21.17
N ALA A 185 10.67 4.21 -21.44
CA ALA A 185 11.76 5.18 -21.23
C ALA A 185 11.59 6.44 -22.09
N SER A 186 11.35 6.27 -23.39
CA SER A 186 11.17 7.40 -24.30
C SER A 186 9.96 8.24 -23.91
N GLU A 187 8.87 7.61 -23.51
CA GLU A 187 7.65 8.30 -23.08
C GLU A 187 7.88 9.14 -21.82
N LEU A 188 8.50 8.57 -20.79
CA LEU A 188 8.85 9.30 -19.57
C LEU A 188 9.79 10.48 -19.89
N GLY A 189 10.75 10.28 -20.80
CA GLY A 189 11.66 11.33 -21.26
C GLY A 189 10.94 12.49 -21.93
N GLU A 190 9.99 12.21 -22.82
CA GLU A 190 9.20 13.25 -23.49
C GLU A 190 8.27 13.98 -22.50
N GLN A 191 7.65 13.26 -21.55
CA GLN A 191 6.87 13.90 -20.48
C GLN A 191 7.73 14.84 -19.62
N MET A 192 8.95 14.42 -19.24
CA MET A 192 9.88 15.25 -18.47
C MET A 192 10.36 16.47 -19.26
N LYS A 193 10.69 16.29 -20.54
CA LYS A 193 11.15 17.37 -21.42
C LYS A 193 10.05 18.41 -21.66
N GLY A 194 8.80 17.98 -21.79
CA GLY A 194 7.64 18.85 -21.98
C GLY A 194 7.17 19.55 -20.70
N ALA A 195 7.55 19.06 -19.52
CA ALA A 195 7.17 19.64 -18.25
C ALA A 195 7.97 20.92 -17.93
N PRO A 196 7.37 21.92 -17.26
CA PRO A 196 8.12 22.99 -16.61
C PRO A 196 9.18 22.39 -15.67
N HIS A 197 10.40 22.95 -15.66
CA HIS A 197 11.51 22.42 -14.85
C HIS A 197 12.54 23.47 -14.43
N HIS A 198 12.19 24.77 -14.50
CA HIS A 198 13.09 25.87 -14.19
C HIS A 198 13.32 26.04 -12.68
N THR A 199 12.32 25.66 -11.88
CA THR A 199 12.37 25.76 -10.42
C THR A 199 12.33 24.38 -9.75
N LYS A 200 12.69 24.32 -8.47
CA LYS A 200 12.49 23.13 -7.63
C LYS A 200 11.02 22.74 -7.55
N GLU A 201 10.14 23.73 -7.50
CA GLU A 201 8.69 23.51 -7.42
C GLU A 201 8.15 22.88 -8.71
N ASP A 202 8.65 23.30 -9.88
CA ASP A 202 8.25 22.70 -11.15
C ASP A 202 8.64 21.21 -11.23
N LYS A 203 9.87 20.89 -10.81
CA LYS A 203 10.36 19.50 -10.76
C LYS A 203 9.55 18.65 -9.76
N LEU A 204 9.20 19.22 -8.60
CA LEU A 204 8.32 18.54 -7.65
C LEU A 204 6.92 18.31 -8.22
N LYS A 205 6.35 19.29 -8.93
CA LYS A 205 5.06 19.16 -9.62
C LYS A 205 5.09 18.04 -10.65
N PHE A 206 6.20 17.85 -11.36
CA PHE A 206 6.38 16.70 -12.24
C PHE A 206 6.24 15.36 -11.48
N LEU A 207 6.96 15.17 -10.37
CA LEU A 207 6.84 13.96 -9.54
C LEU A 207 5.42 13.78 -8.99
N MET A 208 4.79 14.86 -8.53
CA MET A 208 3.42 14.83 -8.04
C MET A 208 2.45 14.37 -9.14
N ASN A 209 2.58 14.87 -10.37
CA ASN A 209 1.76 14.44 -11.51
C ASN A 209 2.03 12.99 -11.92
N LEU A 210 3.30 12.55 -11.88
CA LEU A 210 3.69 11.18 -12.20
C LEU A 210 3.11 10.16 -11.20
N TYR A 211 3.00 10.54 -9.94
CA TYR A 211 2.46 9.69 -8.89
C TYR A 211 1.08 10.16 -8.41
N ASP A 212 0.33 10.92 -9.21
CA ASP A 212 -0.91 11.50 -8.72
C ASP A 212 -1.93 10.41 -8.34
N PRO A 213 -2.45 10.39 -7.09
CA PRO A 213 -3.31 9.31 -6.64
C PRO A 213 -4.61 9.26 -7.42
N GLU A 214 -5.26 10.40 -7.66
CA GLU A 214 -6.55 10.45 -8.35
C GLU A 214 -6.39 10.09 -9.82
N LYS A 215 -5.37 10.66 -10.48
CA LYS A 215 -5.03 10.31 -11.87
C LYS A 215 -4.81 8.81 -11.97
N ASN A 216 -3.99 8.24 -11.08
CA ASN A 216 -3.60 6.83 -11.14
C ASN A 216 -4.68 5.87 -10.59
N GLY A 217 -5.89 6.35 -10.28
CA GLY A 217 -7.02 5.52 -9.86
C GLY A 217 -7.00 5.05 -8.41
N PHE A 218 -6.11 5.61 -7.57
CA PHE A 218 -6.12 5.33 -6.14
C PHE A 218 -7.27 6.07 -5.45
N ILE A 219 -7.89 5.41 -4.48
CA ILE A 219 -9.03 5.95 -3.74
C ILE A 219 -8.71 5.96 -2.25
N LEU A 220 -9.02 7.08 -1.60
CA LEU A 220 -9.07 7.16 -0.14
C LEU A 220 -10.46 6.75 0.34
N SER A 221 -10.54 5.69 1.12
CA SER A 221 -11.77 5.09 1.60
C SER A 221 -11.79 4.95 3.12
N SER A 222 -12.94 4.54 3.64
CA SER A 222 -13.14 3.97 4.97
C SER A 222 -13.55 2.49 4.83
N VAL A 223 -13.56 1.74 5.94
CA VAL A 223 -13.86 0.30 5.95
C VAL A 223 -15.28 -0.02 5.42
N ASP A 224 -16.26 0.80 5.75
CA ASP A 224 -17.67 0.69 5.32
C ASP A 224 -17.90 1.01 3.84
N LYS A 225 -16.92 1.65 3.18
CA LYS A 225 -16.99 2.06 1.78
C LYS A 225 -16.09 1.24 0.86
N LEU A 226 -15.44 0.20 1.38
CA LEU A 226 -14.63 -0.68 0.56
C LEU A 226 -15.47 -1.35 -0.55
N PRO A 227 -14.88 -1.54 -1.74
CA PRO A 227 -15.55 -2.23 -2.81
C PRO A 227 -15.79 -3.70 -2.43
N ILE A 228 -16.99 -4.20 -2.73
CA ILE A 228 -17.37 -5.59 -2.49
C ILE A 228 -17.00 -6.41 -3.72
N GLY A 229 -16.32 -7.54 -3.51
CA GLY A 229 -16.01 -8.50 -4.58
C GLY A 229 -14.86 -8.10 -5.50
N GLU A 230 -14.28 -6.91 -5.31
CA GLU A 230 -13.09 -6.47 -6.04
C GLU A 230 -11.82 -7.10 -5.47
N ASN A 231 -10.81 -7.24 -6.34
CA ASN A 231 -9.50 -7.74 -5.99
C ASN A 231 -8.52 -6.57 -5.94
N ASN A 232 -8.56 -5.78 -4.86
CA ASN A 232 -7.66 -4.65 -4.67
C ASN A 232 -6.60 -4.98 -3.61
N GLU A 233 -5.41 -4.43 -3.80
CA GLU A 233 -4.51 -4.19 -2.67
C GLU A 233 -5.05 -3.00 -1.85
N VAL A 234 -5.04 -3.12 -0.53
CA VAL A 234 -5.47 -2.04 0.37
C VAL A 234 -4.46 -1.86 1.49
N TRP A 235 -4.40 -0.67 2.07
CA TRP A 235 -3.51 -0.42 3.21
C TRP A 235 -4.09 0.58 4.20
N THR A 236 -3.66 0.45 5.45
CA THR A 236 -4.04 1.36 6.54
C THR A 236 -2.91 1.55 7.53
N ASP A 237 -2.78 2.76 8.06
CA ASP A 237 -1.86 3.09 9.16
C ASP A 237 -2.51 2.89 10.55
N SER A 238 -3.80 2.52 10.57
CA SER A 238 -4.54 2.28 11.82
C SER A 238 -4.01 1.06 12.56
N GLU A 239 -4.10 1.08 13.89
CA GLU A 239 -3.98 -0.16 14.66
C GLU A 239 -5.07 -1.13 14.21
N SER A 240 -4.77 -2.43 14.26
CA SER A 240 -5.70 -3.46 13.78
C SER A 240 -5.61 -4.72 14.61
N TYR A 241 -6.74 -5.42 14.75
CA TYR A 241 -6.75 -6.81 15.18
C TYR A 241 -6.73 -7.73 13.96
N LEU A 242 -5.93 -8.79 14.03
CA LEU A 242 -5.82 -9.79 12.97
C LEU A 242 -6.29 -11.12 13.52
N LEU A 243 -7.43 -11.61 13.03
CA LEU A 243 -8.04 -12.87 13.44
C LEU A 243 -7.79 -13.91 12.37
N ARG A 244 -7.15 -15.02 12.71
CA ARG A 244 -6.98 -16.13 11.75
C ARG A 244 -8.36 -16.62 11.35
N LYS A 245 -8.64 -16.68 10.04
CA LYS A 245 -9.97 -17.02 9.52
C LYS A 245 -10.46 -18.39 10.01
N SER A 246 -9.54 -19.33 10.22
CA SER A 246 -9.84 -20.69 10.71
C SER A 246 -9.92 -20.80 12.24
N SER A 247 -9.86 -19.69 12.99
CA SER A 247 -9.87 -19.72 14.45
C SER A 247 -11.28 -19.80 15.05
N THR A 248 -11.36 -20.34 16.26
CA THR A 248 -12.61 -20.36 17.05
C THR A 248 -13.11 -18.94 17.32
N LEU A 249 -12.23 -18.00 17.66
CA LEU A 249 -12.57 -16.59 17.88
C LEU A 249 -13.24 -15.96 16.65
N CYS A 250 -12.71 -16.23 15.45
CA CYS A 250 -13.30 -15.75 14.20
C CYS A 250 -14.69 -16.35 13.95
N SER A 251 -14.87 -17.64 14.26
CA SER A 251 -16.16 -18.34 14.11
C SER A 251 -17.22 -17.79 15.08
N GLN A 252 -16.83 -17.54 16.33
CA GLN A 252 -17.72 -17.00 17.36
C GLN A 252 -18.09 -15.53 17.11
N LEU A 253 -17.15 -14.73 16.59
CA LEU A 253 -17.45 -13.37 16.12
C LEU A 253 -18.50 -13.43 14.99
N ALA A 254 -18.31 -14.35 14.04
CA ALA A 254 -19.23 -14.50 12.93
C ALA A 254 -20.63 -14.96 13.37
N GLU A 255 -20.70 -15.89 14.32
CA GLU A 255 -21.97 -16.33 14.92
C GLU A 255 -22.68 -15.17 15.63
N LYS A 256 -21.97 -14.41 16.47
CA LYS A 256 -22.54 -13.28 17.24
C LYS A 256 -23.12 -12.19 16.33
N TYR A 257 -22.46 -11.89 15.23
CA TYR A 257 -22.82 -10.77 14.35
C TYR A 257 -23.49 -11.20 13.04
N GLY A 258 -23.77 -12.50 12.85
CA GLY A 258 -24.38 -13.02 11.62
C GLY A 258 -23.54 -12.81 10.36
N ILE A 259 -22.21 -12.87 10.49
CA ILE A 259 -21.26 -12.68 9.38
C ILE A 259 -21.16 -13.97 8.56
N LYS A 260 -21.12 -13.85 7.23
CA LYS A 260 -20.84 -14.96 6.32
C LYS A 260 -19.34 -14.97 5.97
N LEU A 261 -18.61 -15.98 6.45
CA LEU A 261 -17.17 -16.14 6.25
C LEU A 261 -16.81 -17.10 5.12
#